data_AF-A0A348S2V2-F1
#
_entry.id   AF-A0A348S2V2-F1
#
_cell.length_a   1.000
_cell.length_b   1.000
_cell.length_c   1.000
_cell.angle_alpha   90.00
_cell.angle_beta   90.00
_cell.angle_gamma   90.00
#
_symmetry.space_group_name_H-M   'P 1'
#
loop_
_entity.id
_entity.type
_entity.pdbx_description
1 polymer ?
#
loop_
_entity_poly.entity_id
_entity_poly.type
_entity_poly.pdbx_seq_one_letter_code
_entity_poly.pdbx_strand_id
1 'polypeptide(L)'
;LDGDLKCDEKIEIAGDYATQNDPKHGLRSNPEHASNGLMWALDNWIYSANHTTRFRYSKGAWDREQTHSRGQWGISQDDYGRVFYNSNSDQLRGDLIPSEYLKRNSNYSGARGASVRLAKDQSVWPARINPGVNRGYRKGTLREDGKLARYTGACGPVIYRGNQFPSEYVGNAFVCEPTGNFVRRNILNESQGAINAVNAYDRMEFLTSTDERFRPVNAYNGPDGSLYIVDFYRGLIQHRIYLTSFLRKQIEDRGLYEPIGLGRIYRVTYKGKDAKQPPPMSSMSSAKLAKQLGHLNGWNRSTAQRLLVEKNDPSVRPLIEQMASSNRNHLAQLHSLWTLDGMGGVDWSILKEALKSTHPKVRSAAIR
;
A
#
# COMPACT_ATOMS: atom_id res chain seq x y z
N LEU A 1 14.83 23.69 -4.96
CA LEU A 1 14.87 22.51 -5.84
C LEU A 1 15.07 22.99 -7.26
N ASP A 2 16.09 22.52 -7.96
CA ASP A 2 16.47 23.01 -9.30
C ASP A 2 15.65 22.37 -10.45
N GLY A 3 14.86 21.34 -10.14
CA GLY A 3 13.94 20.69 -11.06
C GLY A 3 14.57 19.58 -11.92
N ASP A 4 15.82 19.17 -11.64
CA ASP A 4 16.52 18.14 -12.42
C ASP A 4 16.15 16.69 -12.06
N LEU A 5 15.18 16.53 -11.14
CA LEU A 5 14.70 15.26 -10.57
C LEU A 5 15.75 14.51 -9.74
N LYS A 6 16.82 15.18 -9.30
CA LYS A 6 17.75 14.66 -8.30
C LYS A 6 17.45 15.28 -6.94
N CYS A 7 18.02 14.63 -5.93
CA CYS A 7 17.92 15.06 -4.55
C CYS A 7 18.90 16.21 -4.31
N ASP A 8 18.35 17.43 -4.15
CA ASP A 8 19.13 18.64 -3.87
C ASP A 8 19.71 18.66 -2.45
N GLU A 9 18.97 18.12 -1.48
CA GLU A 9 19.32 18.14 -0.07
C GLU A 9 19.00 16.80 0.62
N LYS A 10 19.88 16.38 1.52
CA LYS A 10 19.70 15.19 2.36
C LYS A 10 19.69 15.61 3.83
N ILE A 11 18.54 15.51 4.46
CA ILE A 11 18.34 15.77 5.88
C ILE A 11 17.99 14.45 6.57
N GLU A 12 18.67 14.12 7.66
CA GLU A 12 18.31 12.97 8.48
C GLU A 12 17.07 13.29 9.32
N ILE A 13 15.98 12.56 9.08
CA ILE A 13 14.72 12.70 9.83
C ILE A 13 14.66 11.68 10.98
N ALA A 14 15.23 10.50 10.78
CA ALA A 14 15.16 9.38 11.71
C ALA A 14 16.31 8.38 11.50
N GLY A 15 17.07 8.11 12.55
CA GLY A 15 18.15 7.10 12.56
C GLY A 15 17.70 5.69 12.92
N ASP A 16 16.41 5.49 13.22
CA ASP A 16 15.83 4.20 13.68
C ASP A 16 15.08 3.44 12.57
N TYR A 17 14.98 3.99 11.36
CA TYR A 17 14.25 3.37 10.26
C TYR A 17 15.08 2.32 9.52
N ALA A 18 14.51 1.12 9.33
CA ALA A 18 15.11 0.02 8.56
C ALA A 18 16.52 -0.42 9.02
N THR A 19 16.86 -0.15 10.29
CA THR A 19 18.17 -0.47 10.90
C THR A 19 18.52 -1.96 10.84
N GLN A 20 17.53 -2.84 10.75
CA GLN A 20 17.74 -4.29 10.59
C GLN A 20 18.52 -4.65 9.32
N ASN A 21 18.49 -3.78 8.30
CA ASN A 21 19.22 -3.98 7.04
C ASN A 21 20.59 -3.28 7.03
N ASP A 22 21.04 -2.67 8.13
CA ASP A 22 22.32 -1.95 8.18
C ASP A 22 23.49 -2.91 7.85
N PRO A 23 24.33 -2.60 6.84
CA PRO A 23 25.52 -3.39 6.52
C PRO A 23 26.46 -3.62 7.70
N LYS A 24 26.50 -2.73 8.70
CA LYS A 24 27.27 -2.88 9.94
C LYS A 24 26.89 -4.13 10.73
N HIS A 25 25.68 -4.65 10.54
CA HIS A 25 25.26 -5.91 11.16
C HIS A 25 25.86 -7.15 10.47
N GLY A 26 26.58 -7.00 9.35
CA GLY A 26 27.27 -8.08 8.66
C GLY A 26 26.34 -9.26 8.37
N LEU A 27 26.66 -10.43 8.91
CA LEU A 27 25.84 -11.65 8.73
C LEU A 27 24.44 -11.57 9.35
N ARG A 28 24.22 -10.68 10.32
CA ARG A 28 22.93 -10.48 11.02
C ARG A 28 22.01 -9.48 10.33
N SER A 29 22.50 -8.72 9.35
CA SER A 29 21.65 -7.83 8.53
C SER A 29 20.54 -8.65 7.88
N ASN A 30 19.31 -8.14 7.92
CA ASN A 30 18.11 -8.85 7.51
C ASN A 30 17.08 -7.92 6.83
N PRO A 31 17.06 -7.86 5.50
CA PRO A 31 16.10 -7.04 4.77
C PRO A 31 14.65 -7.52 4.91
N GLU A 32 14.40 -8.81 5.17
CA GLU A 32 13.03 -9.37 5.25
C GLU A 32 12.20 -8.81 6.42
N HIS A 33 12.88 -8.28 7.43
CA HIS A 33 12.29 -7.68 8.63
C HIS A 33 12.78 -6.23 8.82
N ALA A 34 13.13 -5.55 7.74
CA ALA A 34 13.37 -4.13 7.76
C ALA A 34 12.05 -3.34 7.62
N SER A 35 12.00 -2.17 8.24
CA SER A 35 10.93 -1.20 8.00
C SER A 35 10.86 -0.82 6.53
N ASN A 36 9.65 -0.72 5.97
CA ASN A 36 9.47 -0.45 4.54
C ASN A 36 8.14 0.27 4.21
N GLY A 37 8.02 0.72 2.97
CA GLY A 37 6.79 1.29 2.42
C GLY A 37 6.80 2.82 2.32
N LEU A 38 7.07 3.53 3.42
CA LEU A 38 7.01 5.01 3.50
C LEU A 38 5.81 5.61 2.73
N MET A 39 4.61 5.08 2.97
CA MET A 39 3.40 5.48 2.26
C MET A 39 2.84 6.79 2.81
N TRP A 40 2.86 7.85 1.99
CA TRP A 40 2.12 9.09 2.25
C TRP A 40 0.61 8.83 2.19
N ALA A 41 -0.04 8.90 3.33
CA ALA A 41 -1.46 8.63 3.47
C ALA A 41 -2.32 9.88 3.29
N LEU A 42 -3.63 9.65 3.24
CA LEU A 42 -4.64 10.68 3.04
C LEU A 42 -4.59 11.77 4.14
N ASP A 43 -4.20 11.41 5.36
CA ASP A 43 -4.12 12.31 6.52
C ASP A 43 -2.78 13.06 6.63
N ASN A 44 -2.01 13.11 5.54
CA ASN A 44 -0.68 13.72 5.45
C ASN A 44 0.40 13.05 6.32
N TRP A 45 0.10 11.93 6.98
CA TRP A 45 1.09 11.11 7.66
C TRP A 45 1.71 10.08 6.72
N ILE A 46 2.98 9.75 6.95
CA ILE A 46 3.73 8.71 6.28
C ILE A 46 3.74 7.48 7.19
N TYR A 47 3.14 6.40 6.71
CA TYR A 47 3.06 5.13 7.41
C TYR A 47 4.00 4.11 6.79
N SER A 48 4.38 3.11 7.57
CA SER A 48 5.28 2.04 7.12
C SER A 48 4.81 0.69 7.63
N ALA A 49 5.14 -0.34 6.87
CA ALA A 49 5.12 -1.70 7.38
C ALA A 49 6.36 -1.92 8.25
N ASN A 50 6.20 -2.75 9.28
CA ASN A 50 7.26 -3.16 10.19
C ASN A 50 8.02 -1.97 10.82
N HIS A 51 7.28 -0.92 11.16
CA HIS A 51 7.75 0.27 11.88
C HIS A 51 6.58 0.84 12.69
N THR A 52 6.82 1.22 13.94
CA THR A 52 5.77 1.74 14.84
C THR A 52 5.81 3.25 14.98
N THR A 53 6.56 3.95 14.14
CA THR A 53 6.58 5.42 14.10
C THR A 53 6.06 5.89 12.74
N ARG A 54 5.12 6.86 12.75
CA ARG A 54 4.67 7.61 11.58
C ARG A 54 5.32 9.00 11.55
N PHE A 55 5.45 9.56 10.36
CA PHE A 55 6.09 10.85 10.12
C PHE A 55 5.15 11.81 9.42
N ARG A 56 5.20 13.11 9.70
CA ARG A 56 4.47 14.11 8.93
C ARG A 56 5.30 15.36 8.80
N TYR A 57 5.35 15.94 7.60
CA TYR A 57 5.94 17.24 7.41
C TYR A 57 4.87 18.31 7.64
N SER A 58 5.10 19.22 8.58
CA SER A 58 4.18 20.29 8.93
C SER A 58 4.96 21.53 9.36
N LYS A 59 4.57 22.71 8.84
CA LYS A 59 5.13 24.01 9.25
C LYS A 59 6.67 24.09 9.23
N GLY A 60 7.32 23.42 8.27
CA GLY A 60 8.79 23.43 8.14
C GLY A 60 9.52 22.40 8.99
N ALA A 61 8.82 21.55 9.75
CA ALA A 61 9.40 20.54 10.62
C ALA A 61 8.78 19.15 10.40
N TRP A 62 9.49 18.12 10.85
CA TRP A 62 9.02 16.74 10.84
C TRP A 62 8.47 16.32 12.20
N ASP A 63 7.17 16.02 12.22
CA ASP A 63 6.50 15.40 13.35
C ASP A 63 6.74 13.88 13.35
N ARG A 64 6.82 13.30 14.55
CA ARG A 64 6.92 11.85 14.78
C ARG A 64 5.88 11.41 15.80
N GLU A 65 5.16 10.34 15.51
CA GLU A 65 4.18 9.79 16.46
C GLU A 65 4.18 8.26 16.45
N GLN A 66 3.94 7.67 17.62
CA GLN A 66 3.82 6.21 17.76
C GLN A 66 2.49 5.71 17.18
N THR A 67 2.54 4.57 16.52
CA THR A 67 1.38 3.86 15.98
C THR A 67 1.34 2.42 16.48
N HIS A 68 0.26 1.70 16.17
CA HIS A 68 0.28 0.25 16.27
C HIS A 68 1.25 -0.36 15.25
N SER A 69 1.75 -1.56 15.56
CA SER A 69 2.55 -2.35 14.62
C SER A 69 1.70 -2.79 13.42
N ARG A 70 2.26 -2.68 12.22
CA ARG A 70 1.59 -3.00 10.97
C ARG A 70 2.48 -3.85 10.09
N GLY A 71 1.97 -5.02 9.72
CA GLY A 71 2.48 -5.85 8.63
C GLY A 71 3.97 -6.19 8.67
N GLN A 72 4.44 -6.79 7.57
CA GLN A 72 5.84 -7.17 7.39
C GLN A 72 6.42 -6.55 6.11
N TRP A 73 5.74 -6.66 4.97
CA TRP A 73 6.23 -6.12 3.70
C TRP A 73 5.11 -5.55 2.84
N GLY A 74 5.19 -4.24 2.58
CA GLY A 74 4.19 -3.51 1.83
C GLY A 74 3.05 -2.99 2.70
N ILE A 75 2.54 -1.84 2.30
CA ILE A 75 1.44 -1.12 2.95
C ILE A 75 0.71 -0.30 1.88
N SER A 76 -0.60 -0.21 2.00
CA SER A 76 -1.45 0.57 1.10
C SER A 76 -2.58 1.22 1.88
N GLN A 77 -3.30 2.13 1.23
CA GLN A 77 -4.56 2.66 1.70
C GLN A 77 -5.65 2.58 0.64
N ASP A 78 -6.91 2.66 1.07
CA ASP A 78 -8.04 2.90 0.17
C ASP A 78 -8.27 4.41 -0.09
N ASP A 79 -9.37 4.73 -0.76
CA ASP A 79 -9.78 6.11 -1.03
C ASP A 79 -10.13 6.94 0.20
N TYR A 80 -10.30 6.30 1.36
CA TYR A 80 -10.75 6.91 2.60
C TYR A 80 -9.67 6.93 3.69
N GLY A 81 -8.43 6.57 3.32
CA GLY A 81 -7.30 6.57 4.23
C GLY A 81 -7.28 5.41 5.22
N ARG A 82 -8.07 4.35 5.01
CA ARG A 82 -7.92 3.11 5.79
C ARG A 82 -6.66 2.41 5.34
N VAL A 83 -5.86 1.94 6.30
CA VAL A 83 -4.54 1.36 6.05
C VAL A 83 -4.67 -0.17 5.96
N PHE A 84 -4.07 -0.74 4.91
CA PHE A 84 -4.06 -2.17 4.60
C PHE A 84 -2.61 -2.68 4.51
N TYR A 85 -2.38 -3.86 5.07
CA TYR A 85 -1.07 -4.48 5.19
C TYR A 85 -1.24 -5.98 5.41
N ASN A 86 -0.14 -6.71 5.51
CA ASN A 86 -0.18 -8.16 5.60
C ASN A 86 1.05 -8.68 6.38
N SER A 87 1.04 -9.97 6.74
CA SER A 87 2.25 -10.69 7.13
C SER A 87 2.45 -11.88 6.20
N ASN A 88 3.59 -12.57 6.29
CA ASN A 88 3.94 -13.67 5.37
C ASN A 88 2.85 -14.75 5.24
N SER A 89 2.15 -15.06 6.34
CA SER A 89 1.11 -16.10 6.39
C SER A 89 -0.31 -15.56 6.56
N ASP A 90 -0.50 -14.25 6.36
CA ASP A 90 -1.79 -13.59 6.49
C ASP A 90 -1.94 -12.56 5.38
N GLN A 91 -2.68 -12.93 4.33
CA GLN A 91 -2.68 -12.22 3.06
C GLN A 91 -3.19 -10.78 3.13
N LEU A 92 -4.09 -10.44 4.07
CA LEU A 92 -4.66 -9.11 4.13
C LEU A 92 -5.27 -8.79 5.49
N ARG A 93 -4.74 -7.74 6.09
CA ARG A 93 -5.25 -7.07 7.28
C ARG A 93 -5.54 -5.61 6.97
N GLY A 94 -6.42 -5.01 7.78
CA GLY A 94 -6.68 -3.59 7.70
C GLY A 94 -7.04 -2.97 9.04
N ASP A 95 -6.82 -1.67 9.12
CA ASP A 95 -7.27 -0.83 10.22
C ASP A 95 -8.66 -0.25 9.87
N LEU A 96 -9.71 -0.75 10.54
CA LEU A 96 -11.09 -0.25 10.42
C LEU A 96 -11.28 1.10 11.12
N ILE A 97 -10.43 1.40 12.09
CA ILE A 97 -10.32 2.71 12.75
C ILE A 97 -8.86 3.19 12.71
N PRO A 98 -8.61 4.50 12.77
CA PRO A 98 -7.24 5.02 12.85
C PRO A 98 -6.55 4.52 14.14
N SER A 99 -5.53 3.67 13.98
CA SER A 99 -4.94 2.94 15.11
C SER A 99 -4.18 3.84 16.10
N GLU A 100 -3.81 5.05 15.69
CA GLU A 100 -3.24 6.08 16.56
C GLU A 100 -4.19 6.49 17.69
N TYR A 101 -5.51 6.46 17.46
CA TYR A 101 -6.48 6.86 18.50
C TYR A 101 -6.53 5.84 19.63
N LEU A 102 -6.21 4.59 19.35
CA LEU A 102 -6.07 3.55 20.35
C LEU A 102 -4.86 3.80 21.28
N LYS A 103 -3.90 4.65 20.90
CA LYS A 103 -2.76 5.04 21.74
C LYS A 103 -3.05 6.25 22.64
N ARG A 104 -4.17 6.95 22.45
CA ARG A 104 -4.53 8.13 23.26
C ARG A 104 -4.87 7.79 24.72
N ASN A 105 -5.25 6.54 24.99
CA ASN A 105 -5.52 6.04 26.34
C ASN A 105 -4.47 4.96 26.69
N SER A 106 -3.55 5.27 27.60
CA SER A 106 -2.50 4.35 28.06
C SER A 106 -3.05 3.10 28.75
N ASN A 107 -4.27 3.14 29.28
CA ASN A 107 -4.92 1.99 29.92
C ASN A 107 -5.67 1.10 28.91
N TYR A 108 -5.78 1.52 27.65
CA TYR A 108 -6.37 0.71 26.60
C TYR A 108 -5.33 -0.24 26.00
N SER A 109 -5.38 -1.50 26.41
CA SER A 109 -4.49 -2.57 25.91
C SER A 109 -5.03 -3.27 24.64
N GLY A 110 -6.21 -2.87 24.16
CA GLY A 110 -6.86 -3.50 23.02
C GLY A 110 -6.30 -3.06 21.67
N ALA A 111 -6.62 -3.83 20.64
CA ALA A 111 -6.41 -3.46 19.24
C ALA A 111 -7.71 -3.61 18.43
N ARG A 112 -8.89 -3.47 19.08
CA ARG A 112 -10.17 -3.69 18.38
C ARG A 112 -10.32 -2.66 17.26
N GLY A 113 -10.56 -3.14 16.05
CA GLY A 113 -10.63 -2.30 14.85
C GLY A 113 -9.27 -1.97 14.23
N ALA A 114 -8.14 -2.33 14.83
CA ALA A 114 -6.83 -2.30 14.19
C ALA A 114 -6.35 -3.73 13.89
N SER A 115 -5.55 -3.92 12.84
CA SER A 115 -4.99 -5.23 12.45
C SER A 115 -6.04 -6.33 12.29
N VAL A 116 -7.22 -5.97 11.78
CA VAL A 116 -8.32 -6.91 11.56
C VAL A 116 -7.96 -7.80 10.38
N ARG A 117 -8.00 -9.12 10.56
CA ARG A 117 -7.85 -10.09 9.46
C ARG A 117 -9.08 -10.00 8.56
N LEU A 118 -8.89 -9.48 7.35
CA LEU A 118 -9.97 -9.25 6.39
C LEU A 118 -10.22 -10.51 5.55
N ALA A 119 -9.16 -11.20 5.14
CA ALA A 119 -9.25 -12.46 4.43
C ALA A 119 -9.13 -13.63 5.40
N LYS A 120 -10.25 -14.33 5.68
CA LYS A 120 -10.24 -15.48 6.60
C LYS A 120 -9.65 -16.72 5.95
N ASP A 121 -9.99 -16.98 4.69
CA ASP A 121 -9.38 -18.04 3.91
C ASP A 121 -7.97 -17.64 3.50
N GLN A 122 -7.02 -18.58 3.63
CA GLN A 122 -5.63 -18.41 3.25
C GLN A 122 -5.21 -19.42 2.18
N SER A 123 -6.14 -20.25 1.67
CA SER A 123 -5.90 -21.19 0.57
C SER A 123 -5.44 -20.45 -0.69
N VAL A 124 -4.62 -21.10 -1.53
CA VAL A 124 -4.03 -20.50 -2.75
C VAL A 124 -4.04 -21.46 -3.92
N TRP A 125 -3.97 -20.93 -5.15
CA TRP A 125 -4.21 -21.69 -6.38
C TRP A 125 -3.19 -21.36 -7.48
N PRO A 126 -1.89 -21.63 -7.26
CA PRO A 126 -0.86 -21.34 -8.25
C PRO A 126 -0.98 -22.24 -9.49
N ALA A 127 -0.49 -21.76 -10.63
CA ALA A 127 -0.54 -22.49 -11.90
C ALA A 127 0.41 -23.70 -11.95
N ARG A 128 1.49 -23.69 -11.17
CA ARG A 128 2.57 -24.68 -11.19
C ARG A 128 2.85 -25.27 -9.81
N ILE A 129 3.54 -26.41 -9.77
CA ILE A 129 4.13 -26.97 -8.53
C ILE A 129 5.14 -25.99 -7.93
N ASN A 130 5.31 -25.95 -6.61
CA ASN A 130 6.14 -24.95 -5.93
C ASN A 130 7.25 -25.59 -5.06
N PRO A 131 8.21 -26.31 -5.65
CA PRO A 131 9.31 -26.94 -4.90
C PRO A 131 10.24 -25.91 -4.22
N GLY A 132 10.37 -24.70 -4.78
CA GLY A 132 11.14 -23.59 -4.21
C GLY A 132 10.48 -22.84 -3.05
N VAL A 133 9.51 -23.46 -2.34
CA VAL A 133 8.88 -22.89 -1.14
C VAL A 133 9.69 -23.29 0.10
N ASN A 134 10.04 -22.31 0.94
CA ASN A 134 10.73 -22.60 2.18
C ASN A 134 9.88 -23.51 3.08
N ARG A 135 10.50 -24.57 3.63
CA ARG A 135 9.81 -25.60 4.42
C ARG A 135 8.71 -26.37 3.66
N GLY A 136 8.79 -26.47 2.33
CA GLY A 136 7.84 -27.26 1.52
C GLY A 136 7.67 -28.72 1.97
N TYR A 137 8.66 -29.29 2.67
CA TYR A 137 8.60 -30.63 3.27
C TYR A 137 7.65 -30.76 4.47
N ARG A 138 7.16 -29.65 5.06
CA ARG A 138 6.21 -29.71 6.18
C ARG A 138 4.79 -29.94 5.68
N LYS A 139 4.10 -30.92 6.27
CA LYS A 139 2.68 -31.23 6.01
C LYS A 139 1.82 -29.96 6.05
N GLY A 140 1.01 -29.76 5.00
CA GLY A 140 0.10 -28.60 4.88
C GLY A 140 0.71 -27.34 4.27
N THR A 141 2.02 -27.33 3.95
CA THR A 141 2.67 -26.26 3.18
C THR A 141 2.35 -26.41 1.69
N LEU A 142 2.57 -27.62 1.16
CA LEU A 142 2.18 -28.01 -0.18
C LEU A 142 0.98 -28.96 -0.10
N ARG A 143 0.14 -28.91 -1.13
CA ARG A 143 -0.91 -29.91 -1.39
C ARG A 143 -0.27 -31.19 -1.94
N GLU A 144 -1.07 -32.25 -2.07
CA GLU A 144 -0.64 -33.54 -2.64
C GLU A 144 -0.13 -33.41 -4.08
N ASP A 145 -0.65 -32.45 -4.85
CA ASP A 145 -0.20 -32.12 -6.20
C ASP A 145 1.13 -31.32 -6.25
N GLY A 146 1.78 -31.07 -5.11
CA GLY A 146 3.03 -30.32 -5.00
C GLY A 146 2.88 -28.81 -5.16
N LYS A 147 1.66 -28.29 -5.27
CA LYS A 147 1.37 -26.85 -5.34
C LYS A 147 1.24 -26.24 -3.95
N LEU A 148 1.52 -24.95 -3.82
CA LEU A 148 1.37 -24.22 -2.57
C LEU A 148 -0.07 -24.34 -2.05
N ALA A 149 -0.23 -24.70 -0.77
CA ALA A 149 -1.55 -24.92 -0.17
C ALA A 149 -2.15 -23.65 0.45
N ARG A 150 -1.31 -22.77 0.98
CA ARG A 150 -1.70 -21.51 1.62
C ARG A 150 -0.61 -20.45 1.48
N TYR A 151 -0.93 -19.19 1.74
CA TYR A 151 0.06 -18.12 1.77
C TYR A 151 1.23 -18.42 2.72
N THR A 152 2.45 -18.20 2.22
CA THR A 152 3.70 -18.37 2.98
C THR A 152 4.64 -17.17 2.85
N GLY A 153 4.42 -16.31 1.86
CA GLY A 153 5.20 -15.11 1.61
C GLY A 153 4.32 -13.96 1.13
N ALA A 154 3.08 -13.85 1.62
CA ALA A 154 2.21 -12.74 1.23
C ALA A 154 2.97 -11.41 1.41
N CYS A 155 2.82 -10.49 0.45
CA CYS A 155 3.48 -9.19 0.50
C CYS A 155 2.81 -8.19 -0.44
N GLY A 156 3.16 -6.92 -0.26
CA GLY A 156 2.85 -5.85 -1.19
C GLY A 156 1.36 -5.69 -1.52
N PRO A 157 0.44 -5.69 -0.53
CA PRO A 157 -0.96 -5.48 -0.78
C PRO A 157 -1.17 -4.07 -1.32
N VAL A 158 -1.95 -3.94 -2.38
CA VAL A 158 -2.41 -2.65 -2.89
C VAL A 158 -3.92 -2.65 -3.02
N ILE A 159 -4.58 -1.61 -2.51
CA ILE A 159 -5.99 -1.36 -2.83
C ILE A 159 -6.01 -0.60 -4.14
N TYR A 160 -6.69 -1.17 -5.14
CA TYR A 160 -6.74 -0.56 -6.46
C TYR A 160 -7.69 0.64 -6.46
N ARG A 161 -7.13 1.80 -6.82
CA ARG A 161 -7.77 3.13 -6.83
C ARG A 161 -7.61 3.80 -8.21
N GLY A 162 -7.15 3.04 -9.20
CA GLY A 162 -6.95 3.49 -10.55
C GLY A 162 -8.25 3.52 -11.35
N ASN A 163 -8.23 4.21 -12.48
CA ASN A 163 -9.38 4.33 -13.38
C ASN A 163 -9.17 3.66 -14.74
N GLN A 164 -8.16 2.80 -14.90
CA GLN A 164 -7.91 2.10 -16.17
C GLN A 164 -8.62 0.74 -16.23
N PHE A 165 -8.70 -0.01 -15.14
CA PHE A 165 -9.60 -1.17 -15.02
C PHE A 165 -11.08 -0.75 -14.94
N PRO A 166 -12.01 -1.68 -15.25
CA PRO A 166 -13.44 -1.53 -14.98
C PRO A 166 -13.75 -1.20 -13.50
N SER A 167 -14.91 -0.58 -13.24
CA SER A 167 -15.26 -0.05 -11.92
C SER A 167 -15.34 -1.11 -10.83
N GLU A 168 -15.69 -2.35 -11.16
CA GLU A 168 -15.74 -3.47 -10.21
C GLU A 168 -14.37 -3.88 -9.65
N TYR A 169 -13.28 -3.33 -10.19
CA TYR A 169 -11.93 -3.50 -9.65
C TYR A 169 -11.58 -2.45 -8.60
N VAL A 170 -12.23 -1.27 -8.63
CA VAL A 170 -11.96 -0.17 -7.70
C VAL A 170 -12.32 -0.61 -6.28
N GLY A 171 -11.38 -0.41 -5.35
CA GLY A 171 -11.52 -0.84 -3.95
C GLY A 171 -11.11 -2.30 -3.68
N ASN A 172 -10.80 -3.10 -4.69
CA ASN A 172 -10.29 -4.45 -4.48
C ASN A 172 -8.82 -4.44 -4.08
N ALA A 173 -8.42 -5.46 -3.31
CA ALA A 173 -7.04 -5.64 -2.91
C ALA A 173 -6.30 -6.58 -3.88
N PHE A 174 -5.08 -6.23 -4.25
CA PHE A 174 -4.17 -7.10 -4.97
C PHE A 174 -2.99 -7.47 -4.08
N VAL A 175 -2.72 -8.76 -3.91
CA VAL A 175 -1.73 -9.27 -2.95
C VAL A 175 -0.75 -10.19 -3.66
N CYS A 176 0.54 -9.92 -3.52
CA CYS A 176 1.60 -10.72 -4.14
C CYS A 176 1.92 -11.96 -3.31
N GLU A 177 2.25 -13.07 -3.97
CA GLU A 177 2.81 -14.27 -3.36
C GLU A 177 4.03 -14.73 -4.18
N PRO A 178 5.23 -14.21 -3.87
CA PRO A 178 6.44 -14.53 -4.58
C PRO A 178 6.77 -16.00 -4.51
N THR A 179 6.51 -16.71 -3.40
CA THR A 179 6.86 -18.15 -3.30
C THR A 179 5.95 -19.03 -4.17
N GLY A 180 4.71 -18.58 -4.35
CA GLY A 180 3.69 -19.22 -5.19
C GLY A 180 3.69 -18.76 -6.67
N ASN A 181 4.47 -17.72 -7.01
CA ASN A 181 4.57 -17.14 -8.36
C ASN A 181 3.23 -16.54 -8.87
N PHE A 182 2.48 -15.85 -8.00
CA PHE A 182 1.19 -15.28 -8.38
C PHE A 182 0.87 -13.94 -7.69
N VAL A 183 -0.14 -13.25 -8.22
CA VAL A 183 -0.84 -12.13 -7.57
C VAL A 183 -2.32 -12.48 -7.46
N ARG A 184 -2.89 -12.31 -6.27
CA ARG A 184 -4.32 -12.50 -6.00
C ARG A 184 -5.07 -11.20 -6.13
N ARG A 185 -6.34 -11.26 -6.57
CA ARG A 185 -7.32 -10.19 -6.40
C ARG A 185 -8.33 -10.64 -5.34
N ASN A 186 -8.47 -9.85 -4.28
CA ASN A 186 -9.53 -10.00 -3.29
C ASN A 186 -10.60 -8.93 -3.48
N ILE A 187 -11.86 -9.36 -3.51
CA ILE A 187 -13.02 -8.46 -3.46
C ILE A 187 -13.24 -8.05 -2.01
N LEU A 188 -13.25 -6.74 -1.76
CA LEU A 188 -13.52 -6.19 -0.43
C LEU A 188 -15.01 -5.84 -0.31
N ASN A 189 -15.68 -6.49 0.65
CA ASN A 189 -17.07 -6.24 0.97
C ASN A 189 -17.13 -5.50 2.31
N GLU A 190 -17.64 -4.27 2.29
CA GLU A 190 -17.90 -3.48 3.49
C GLU A 190 -19.39 -3.52 3.83
N SER A 191 -19.73 -3.95 5.04
CA SER A 191 -21.10 -3.95 5.54
C SER A 191 -21.09 -3.71 7.04
N GLN A 192 -21.97 -2.82 7.51
CA GLN A 192 -22.15 -2.50 8.93
C GLN A 192 -20.83 -2.16 9.67
N GLY A 193 -19.91 -1.46 8.99
CA GLY A 193 -18.60 -1.08 9.55
C GLY A 193 -17.55 -2.19 9.60
N ALA A 194 -17.89 -3.42 9.19
CA ALA A 194 -16.94 -4.51 9.01
C ALA A 194 -16.50 -4.61 7.54
N ILE A 195 -15.27 -5.08 7.32
CA ILE A 195 -14.74 -5.40 5.98
C ILE A 195 -14.38 -6.87 5.96
N ASN A 196 -14.78 -7.57 4.90
CA ASN A 196 -14.33 -8.94 4.61
C ASN A 196 -13.76 -9.00 3.19
N ALA A 197 -12.72 -9.80 3.02
CA ALA A 197 -12.04 -10.03 1.75
C ALA A 197 -12.27 -11.46 1.28
N VAL A 198 -12.65 -11.63 0.01
CA VAL A 198 -12.83 -12.94 -0.64
C VAL A 198 -12.03 -13.01 -1.92
N ASN A 199 -11.50 -14.18 -2.27
CA ASN A 199 -10.84 -14.36 -3.56
C ASN A 199 -11.84 -14.07 -4.68
N ALA A 200 -11.44 -13.29 -5.69
CA ALA A 200 -12.31 -12.90 -6.79
C ALA A 200 -12.65 -14.06 -7.74
N TYR A 201 -11.92 -15.18 -7.65
CA TYR A 201 -12.05 -16.32 -8.57
C TYR A 201 -12.18 -17.64 -7.80
N ASP A 202 -12.98 -18.57 -8.32
CA ASP A 202 -12.99 -19.94 -7.81
C ASP A 202 -11.67 -20.62 -8.16
N ARG A 203 -10.92 -21.03 -7.12
CA ARG A 203 -9.70 -21.84 -7.23
C ARG A 203 -8.70 -21.34 -8.29
N MET A 204 -8.57 -20.03 -8.42
CA MET A 204 -7.69 -19.37 -9.37
C MET A 204 -7.16 -18.06 -8.79
N GLU A 205 -6.03 -17.59 -9.29
CA GLU A 205 -5.42 -16.31 -8.93
C GLU A 205 -5.52 -15.32 -10.09
N PHE A 206 -5.43 -14.02 -9.78
CA PHE A 206 -5.56 -12.95 -10.78
C PHE A 206 -4.47 -13.01 -11.86
N LEU A 207 -3.23 -13.26 -11.44
CA LEU A 207 -2.08 -13.43 -12.33
C LEU A 207 -1.24 -14.56 -11.79
N THR A 208 -0.88 -15.52 -12.64
CA THR A 208 0.01 -16.64 -12.31
C THR A 208 1.11 -16.76 -13.35
N SER A 209 2.24 -17.35 -12.97
CA SER A 209 3.34 -17.67 -13.90
C SER A 209 3.75 -19.13 -13.80
N THR A 210 4.09 -19.72 -14.94
CA THR A 210 4.77 -21.02 -15.02
C THR A 210 6.30 -20.90 -14.89
N ASP A 211 6.86 -19.69 -15.08
CA ASP A 211 8.26 -19.38 -14.78
C ASP A 211 8.44 -19.19 -13.27
N GLU A 212 9.22 -20.07 -12.64
CA GLU A 212 9.50 -20.05 -11.20
C GLU A 212 10.27 -18.81 -10.73
N ARG A 213 10.94 -18.10 -11.65
CA ARG A 213 11.65 -16.86 -11.32
C ARG A 213 10.71 -15.67 -11.19
N PHE A 214 9.49 -15.72 -11.74
CA PHE A 214 8.49 -14.68 -11.52
C PHE A 214 8.11 -14.60 -10.04
N ARG A 215 8.58 -13.58 -9.35
CA ARG A 215 8.40 -13.36 -7.92
C ARG A 215 7.91 -11.93 -7.69
N PRO A 216 6.59 -11.70 -7.77
CA PRO A 216 6.01 -10.41 -7.49
C PRO A 216 6.22 -10.09 -6.00
N VAL A 217 6.78 -8.92 -5.72
CA VAL A 217 7.13 -8.50 -4.35
C VAL A 217 6.43 -7.23 -3.91
N ASN A 218 5.89 -6.44 -4.85
CA ASN A 218 5.07 -5.29 -4.53
C ASN A 218 4.14 -4.89 -5.68
N ALA A 219 3.08 -4.14 -5.36
CA ALA A 219 2.18 -3.59 -6.36
C ALA A 219 1.79 -2.14 -6.04
N TYR A 220 1.48 -1.34 -7.06
CA TYR A 220 1.19 0.09 -6.95
C TYR A 220 0.09 0.55 -7.90
N ASN A 221 -0.65 1.58 -7.49
CA ASN A 221 -1.51 2.34 -8.40
C ASN A 221 -0.66 3.27 -9.26
N GLY A 222 -0.81 3.19 -10.58
CA GLY A 222 -0.06 4.00 -11.53
C GLY A 222 -0.67 5.38 -11.81
N PRO A 223 0.14 6.31 -12.34
CA PRO A 223 -0.32 7.66 -12.70
C PRO A 223 -1.28 7.70 -13.90
N ASP A 224 -1.24 6.65 -14.73
CA ASP A 224 -2.15 6.38 -15.84
C ASP A 224 -3.41 5.59 -15.43
N GLY A 225 -3.52 5.26 -14.14
CA GLY A 225 -4.62 4.48 -13.57
C GLY A 225 -4.44 2.98 -13.67
N SER A 226 -3.32 2.47 -14.18
CA SER A 226 -3.05 1.04 -14.28
C SER A 226 -2.55 0.43 -12.96
N LEU A 227 -2.56 -0.90 -12.86
CA LEU A 227 -1.91 -1.62 -11.76
C LEU A 227 -0.46 -1.94 -12.17
N TYR A 228 0.51 -1.54 -11.34
CA TYR A 228 1.93 -1.85 -11.55
C TYR A 228 2.36 -2.94 -10.59
N ILE A 229 3.10 -3.94 -11.07
CA ILE A 229 3.64 -5.04 -10.27
C ILE A 229 5.16 -5.02 -10.38
N VAL A 230 5.84 -4.98 -9.24
CA VAL A 230 7.28 -5.13 -9.13
C VAL A 230 7.59 -6.61 -8.98
N ASP A 231 8.27 -7.17 -9.97
CA ASP A 231 8.75 -8.54 -9.99
C ASP A 231 10.26 -8.55 -9.72
N PHE A 232 10.68 -9.25 -8.67
CA PHE A 232 12.09 -9.37 -8.32
C PHE A 232 12.86 -10.19 -9.36
N TYR A 233 12.17 -11.05 -10.10
CA TYR A 233 12.69 -11.99 -11.08
C TYR A 233 13.91 -12.78 -10.58
N ARG A 234 13.70 -13.62 -9.57
CA ARG A 234 14.76 -14.40 -8.92
C ARG A 234 14.25 -15.73 -8.41
N GLY A 235 15.02 -16.80 -8.60
CA GLY A 235 14.60 -18.13 -8.14
C GLY A 235 14.66 -18.29 -6.62
N LEU A 236 15.53 -17.57 -5.92
CA LEU A 236 15.59 -17.51 -4.46
C LEU A 236 15.12 -16.14 -3.94
N ILE A 237 14.02 -16.13 -3.19
CA ILE A 237 13.51 -14.93 -2.48
C ILE A 237 14.00 -14.86 -1.03
N GLN A 238 14.26 -16.01 -0.40
CA GLN A 238 14.60 -16.08 1.02
C GLN A 238 16.02 -15.57 1.28
N HIS A 239 16.14 -14.68 2.25
CA HIS A 239 17.39 -14.25 2.86
C HIS A 239 18.05 -15.40 3.64
N ARG A 240 19.38 -15.38 3.71
CA ARG A 240 20.21 -16.46 4.27
C ARG A 240 19.82 -16.88 5.69
N ILE A 241 19.34 -15.95 6.52
CA ILE A 241 19.00 -16.17 7.93
C ILE A 241 17.88 -17.22 8.08
N TYR A 242 16.98 -17.31 7.10
CA TYR A 242 15.84 -18.23 7.14
C TYR A 242 15.90 -19.32 6.07
N LEU A 243 17.00 -19.40 5.32
CA LEU A 243 17.20 -20.37 4.25
C LEU A 243 17.41 -21.77 4.83
N THR A 244 16.43 -22.66 4.64
CA THR A 244 16.56 -24.08 5.03
C THR A 244 17.49 -24.83 4.09
N SER A 245 18.13 -25.91 4.58
CA SER A 245 18.92 -26.82 3.75
C SER A 245 18.10 -27.43 2.60
N PHE A 246 16.83 -27.75 2.86
CA PHE A 246 15.87 -28.18 1.84
C PHE A 246 15.77 -27.17 0.69
N LEU A 247 15.48 -25.89 1.00
CA LEU A 247 15.33 -24.87 -0.02
C LEU A 247 16.65 -24.61 -0.74
N ARG A 248 17.78 -24.57 -0.01
CA ARG A 248 19.11 -24.44 -0.61
C ARG A 248 19.34 -25.50 -1.69
N LYS A 249 19.12 -26.77 -1.35
CA LYS A 249 19.27 -27.90 -2.30
C LYS A 249 18.38 -27.72 -3.54
N GLN A 250 17.11 -27.33 -3.35
CA GLN A 250 16.19 -27.05 -4.47
C GLN A 250 16.70 -25.93 -5.40
N ILE A 251 17.37 -24.92 -4.84
CA ILE A 251 17.90 -23.79 -5.62
C ILE A 251 19.19 -24.17 -6.35
N GLU A 252 20.11 -24.88 -5.68
CA GLU A 252 21.40 -25.30 -6.22
C GLU A 252 21.25 -26.34 -7.33
N ASP A 253 20.49 -27.42 -7.08
CA ASP A 253 20.27 -28.52 -8.05
C ASP A 253 19.67 -28.02 -9.38
N ARG A 254 19.00 -26.86 -9.35
CA ARG A 254 18.22 -26.30 -10.46
C ARG A 254 18.77 -24.97 -10.97
N GLY A 255 19.93 -24.53 -10.47
CA GLY A 255 20.59 -23.30 -10.90
C GLY A 255 19.72 -22.04 -10.76
N LEU A 256 18.89 -21.97 -9.71
CA LEU A 256 17.87 -20.91 -9.54
C LEU A 256 18.38 -19.63 -8.87
N TYR A 257 19.63 -19.61 -8.41
CA TYR A 257 20.25 -18.44 -7.78
C TYR A 257 20.64 -17.35 -8.81
N GLU A 258 20.82 -17.74 -10.08
CA GLU A 258 21.06 -16.88 -11.24
C GLU A 258 19.89 -16.93 -12.25
N PRO A 259 19.79 -15.95 -13.17
CA PRO A 259 20.52 -14.68 -13.20
C PRO A 259 20.05 -13.70 -12.11
N ILE A 260 20.93 -12.82 -11.67
CA ILE A 260 20.59 -11.64 -10.85
C ILE A 260 20.42 -10.37 -11.70
N GLY A 261 19.70 -9.36 -11.17
CA GLY A 261 19.58 -8.05 -11.83
C GLY A 261 18.56 -7.97 -12.96
N LEU A 262 17.71 -8.99 -13.13
CA LEU A 262 16.69 -9.04 -14.18
C LEU A 262 15.29 -8.65 -13.68
N GLY A 263 15.20 -7.87 -12.61
CA GLY A 263 13.94 -7.40 -12.03
C GLY A 263 13.09 -6.64 -13.06
N ARG A 264 11.77 -6.71 -12.91
CA ARG A 264 10.81 -6.18 -13.90
C ARG A 264 9.74 -5.36 -13.22
N ILE A 265 9.19 -4.40 -13.97
CA ILE A 265 7.98 -3.68 -13.61
C ILE A 265 6.95 -3.98 -14.68
N TYR A 266 5.89 -4.71 -14.31
CA TYR A 266 4.77 -4.98 -15.18
C TYR A 266 3.72 -3.88 -15.04
N ARG A 267 3.29 -3.30 -16.16
CA ARG A 267 2.12 -2.43 -16.26
C ARG A 267 0.94 -3.27 -16.73
N VAL A 268 -0.04 -3.51 -15.85
CA VAL A 268 -1.20 -4.35 -16.15
C VAL A 268 -2.36 -3.48 -16.64
N THR A 269 -2.86 -3.78 -17.84
CA THR A 269 -3.96 -3.04 -18.46
C THR A 269 -5.16 -3.89 -18.85
N TYR A 270 -6.36 -3.33 -18.71
CA TYR A 270 -7.59 -3.86 -19.26
C TYR A 270 -7.64 -3.59 -20.76
N LYS A 271 -7.79 -4.66 -21.55
CA LYS A 271 -7.76 -4.57 -23.02
C LYS A 271 -8.86 -3.68 -23.60
N GLY A 272 -10.02 -3.58 -22.93
CA GLY A 272 -11.16 -2.78 -23.40
C GLY A 272 -11.08 -1.29 -23.07
N LYS A 273 -9.93 -0.79 -22.59
CA LYS A 273 -9.72 0.63 -22.29
C LYS A 273 -8.30 1.06 -22.59
N ASP A 274 -8.16 2.08 -23.41
CA ASP A 274 -6.84 2.59 -23.75
C ASP A 274 -6.11 3.16 -22.53
N ALA A 275 -4.81 2.84 -22.49
CA ALA A 275 -3.90 3.39 -21.51
C ALA A 275 -3.78 4.91 -21.69
N LYS A 276 -3.98 5.67 -20.62
CA LYS A 276 -3.83 7.13 -20.65
C LYS A 276 -2.38 7.54 -20.44
N GLN A 277 -2.03 8.72 -20.94
CA GLN A 277 -0.75 9.33 -20.60
C GLN A 277 -0.79 9.87 -19.16
N PRO A 278 0.24 9.61 -18.35
CA PRO A 278 0.40 10.23 -17.04
C PRO A 278 0.37 11.76 -17.11
N PRO A 279 -0.35 12.46 -16.22
CA PRO A 279 -0.33 13.93 -16.19
C PRO A 279 1.02 14.44 -15.64
N PRO A 280 1.54 15.59 -16.13
CA PRO A 280 2.82 16.15 -15.68
C PRO A 280 2.69 16.91 -14.36
N MET A 281 2.32 16.19 -13.28
CA MET A 281 1.91 16.77 -11.98
C MET A 281 2.94 17.73 -11.37
N SER A 282 4.24 17.45 -11.48
CA SER A 282 5.32 18.27 -10.91
C SER A 282 5.34 19.70 -11.46
N SER A 283 4.99 19.86 -12.74
CA SER A 283 4.98 21.16 -13.44
C SER A 283 3.64 21.92 -13.32
N MET A 284 2.62 21.31 -12.71
CA MET A 284 1.31 21.94 -12.60
C MET A 284 1.31 23.13 -11.63
N SER A 285 0.59 24.18 -12.01
CA SER A 285 0.23 25.26 -11.08
C SER A 285 -0.69 24.74 -9.97
N SER A 286 -0.67 25.41 -8.81
CA SER A 286 -1.52 25.06 -7.67
C SER A 286 -3.00 24.97 -8.05
N ALA A 287 -3.48 25.89 -8.90
CA ALA A 287 -4.87 25.86 -9.38
C ALA A 287 -5.20 24.63 -10.24
N LYS A 288 -4.24 24.14 -11.05
CA LYS A 288 -4.39 22.89 -11.80
C LYS A 288 -4.33 21.66 -10.88
N LEU A 289 -3.47 21.68 -9.85
CA LEU A 289 -3.40 20.64 -8.83
C LEU A 289 -4.71 20.54 -8.04
N ALA A 290 -5.31 21.67 -7.64
CA ALA A 290 -6.59 21.67 -6.92
C ALA A 290 -7.70 20.93 -7.70
N LYS A 291 -7.75 21.11 -9.03
CA LYS A 291 -8.70 20.37 -9.91
C LYS A 291 -8.47 18.86 -9.90
N GLN A 292 -7.25 18.38 -9.60
CA GLN A 292 -6.94 16.95 -9.53
C GLN A 292 -7.41 16.29 -8.23
N LEU A 293 -7.82 17.04 -7.19
CA LEU A 293 -8.32 16.48 -5.93
C LEU A 293 -9.61 15.66 -6.12
N GLY A 294 -10.37 15.91 -7.18
CA GLY A 294 -11.57 15.14 -7.56
C GLY A 294 -11.35 14.11 -8.66
N HIS A 295 -10.12 13.89 -9.11
CA HIS A 295 -9.82 13.03 -10.26
C HIS A 295 -10.18 11.55 -9.97
N LEU A 296 -10.62 10.77 -10.97
CA LEU A 296 -11.01 9.37 -10.77
C LEU A 296 -9.85 8.45 -10.36
N ASN A 297 -8.64 8.70 -10.88
CA ASN A 297 -7.43 7.99 -10.44
C ASN A 297 -6.95 8.51 -9.06
N GLY A 298 -6.90 7.63 -8.06
CA GLY A 298 -6.42 7.94 -6.71
C GLY A 298 -4.96 8.33 -6.63
N TRP A 299 -4.11 7.92 -7.59
CA TRP A 299 -2.73 8.40 -7.68
C TRP A 299 -2.69 9.91 -7.93
N ASN A 300 -3.52 10.42 -8.86
CA ASN A 300 -3.59 11.85 -9.16
C ASN A 300 -4.06 12.63 -7.94
N ARG A 301 -5.10 12.18 -7.25
CA ARG A 301 -5.63 12.87 -6.07
C ARG A 301 -4.60 12.95 -4.95
N SER A 302 -3.97 11.82 -4.63
CA SER A 302 -2.97 11.73 -3.55
C SER A 302 -1.73 12.57 -3.87
N THR A 303 -1.27 12.55 -5.13
CA THR A 303 -0.14 13.36 -5.58
C THR A 303 -0.47 14.85 -5.60
N ALA A 304 -1.67 15.22 -6.03
CA ALA A 304 -2.13 16.61 -6.04
C ALA A 304 -2.19 17.18 -4.62
N GLN A 305 -2.78 16.45 -3.68
CA GLN A 305 -2.82 16.82 -2.28
C GLN A 305 -1.40 17.01 -1.71
N ARG A 306 -0.51 16.02 -1.87
CA ARG A 306 0.88 16.13 -1.41
C ARG A 306 1.56 17.39 -1.95
N LEU A 307 1.48 17.63 -3.26
CA LEU A 307 2.10 18.80 -3.88
C LEU A 307 1.46 20.12 -3.43
N LEU A 308 0.15 20.16 -3.17
CA LEU A 308 -0.51 21.37 -2.64
C LEU A 308 -0.06 21.66 -1.20
N VAL A 309 0.06 20.63 -0.36
CA VAL A 309 0.56 20.74 1.01
C VAL A 309 2.02 21.20 1.02
N GLU A 310 2.87 20.60 0.19
CA GLU A 310 4.28 20.98 0.05
C GLU A 310 4.46 22.41 -0.47
N LYS A 311 3.65 22.83 -1.47
CA LYS A 311 3.70 24.20 -2.02
C LYS A 311 3.13 25.24 -1.07
N ASN A 312 2.11 24.87 -0.29
CA ASN A 312 1.36 25.72 0.64
C ASN A 312 0.98 27.11 0.05
N ASP A 313 0.57 27.12 -1.23
CA ASP A 313 0.25 28.33 -1.97
C ASP A 313 -1.07 28.95 -1.46
N PRO A 314 -1.06 30.16 -0.87
CA PRO A 314 -2.26 30.75 -0.30
C PRO A 314 -3.30 31.13 -1.37
N SER A 315 -2.90 31.32 -2.63
CA SER A 315 -3.81 31.77 -3.70
C SER A 315 -4.91 30.76 -4.05
N VAL A 316 -4.73 29.48 -3.71
CA VAL A 316 -5.70 28.42 -3.97
C VAL A 316 -6.55 28.04 -2.77
N ARG A 317 -6.30 28.61 -1.58
CA ARG A 317 -7.08 28.31 -0.36
C ARG A 317 -8.59 28.51 -0.56
N PRO A 318 -9.07 29.64 -1.13
CA PRO A 318 -10.51 29.83 -1.34
C PRO A 318 -11.15 28.76 -2.23
N LEU A 319 -10.42 28.28 -3.25
CA LEU A 319 -10.89 27.22 -4.14
C LEU A 319 -11.00 25.89 -3.39
N ILE A 320 -10.01 25.56 -2.55
CA ILE A 320 -10.00 24.30 -1.79
C ILE A 320 -11.08 24.32 -0.69
N GLU A 321 -11.29 25.46 -0.02
CA GLU A 321 -12.39 25.65 0.94
C GLU A 321 -13.76 25.46 0.28
N GLN A 322 -13.95 26.03 -0.91
CA GLN A 322 -15.18 25.82 -1.69
C GLN A 322 -15.39 24.33 -2.02
N MET A 323 -14.33 23.61 -2.39
CA MET A 323 -14.40 22.18 -2.68
C MET A 323 -14.68 21.34 -1.43
N ALA A 324 -14.11 21.68 -0.28
CA ALA A 324 -14.35 21.03 1.01
C ALA A 324 -15.81 21.18 1.49
N SER A 325 -16.48 22.28 1.10
CA SER A 325 -17.89 22.54 1.40
C SER A 325 -18.86 22.01 0.33
N SER A 326 -18.36 21.43 -0.77
CA SER A 326 -19.20 20.96 -1.87
C SER A 326 -19.57 19.48 -1.76
N ASN A 327 -20.87 19.16 -1.84
CA ASN A 327 -21.36 17.77 -1.85
C ASN A 327 -21.41 17.13 -3.25
N ARG A 328 -20.80 17.74 -4.28
CA ARG A 328 -20.86 17.23 -5.67
C ARG A 328 -20.00 16.00 -5.91
N ASN A 329 -18.85 15.91 -5.23
CA ASN A 329 -17.90 14.81 -5.36
C ASN A 329 -17.25 14.59 -4.00
N HIS A 330 -17.60 13.50 -3.32
CA HIS A 330 -17.15 13.22 -1.96
C HIS A 330 -15.64 12.97 -1.88
N LEU A 331 -15.00 12.47 -2.94
CA LEU A 331 -13.55 12.29 -2.98
C LEU A 331 -12.85 13.64 -3.08
N ALA A 332 -13.36 14.55 -3.91
CA ALA A 332 -12.86 15.92 -3.99
C ALA A 332 -13.02 16.64 -2.64
N GLN A 333 -14.19 16.48 -2.01
CA GLN A 333 -14.49 17.03 -0.69
C GLN A 333 -13.49 16.52 0.36
N LEU A 334 -13.30 15.20 0.42
CA LEU A 334 -12.40 14.53 1.35
C LEU A 334 -10.94 14.97 1.17
N HIS A 335 -10.43 14.94 -0.05
CA HIS A 335 -9.06 15.38 -0.34
C HIS A 335 -8.88 16.88 -0.08
N SER A 336 -9.91 17.71 -0.27
CA SER A 336 -9.85 19.14 0.05
C SER A 336 -9.74 19.40 1.55
N LEU A 337 -10.50 18.67 2.37
CA LEU A 337 -10.38 18.74 3.84
C LEU A 337 -8.96 18.41 4.30
N TRP A 338 -8.40 17.29 3.82
CA TRP A 338 -7.04 16.90 4.19
C TRP A 338 -5.96 17.79 3.58
N THR A 339 -6.22 18.41 2.43
CA THR A 339 -5.31 19.43 1.87
C THR A 339 -5.28 20.66 2.77
N LEU A 340 -6.45 21.14 3.23
CA LEU A 340 -6.53 22.25 4.17
C LEU A 340 -5.85 21.91 5.50
N ASP A 341 -6.00 20.68 6.00
CA ASP A 341 -5.33 20.24 7.23
C ASP A 341 -3.81 20.34 7.09
N GLY A 342 -3.27 19.79 6.01
CA GLY A 342 -1.83 19.85 5.72
C GLY A 342 -1.31 21.28 5.50
N MET A 343 -2.15 22.19 5.00
CA MET A 343 -1.85 23.62 4.85
C MET A 343 -2.08 24.44 6.14
N GLY A 344 -2.54 23.81 7.22
CA GLY A 344 -2.90 24.48 8.48
C GLY A 344 -4.07 25.46 8.36
N GLY A 345 -5.00 25.19 7.44
CA GLY A 345 -6.13 26.05 7.09
C GLY A 345 -7.51 25.49 7.42
N VAL A 346 -7.61 24.39 8.17
CA VAL A 346 -8.92 23.87 8.64
C VAL A 346 -9.41 24.70 9.82
N ASP A 347 -10.66 25.14 9.75
CA ASP A 347 -11.37 25.78 10.86
C ASP A 347 -12.72 25.11 11.14
N TRP A 348 -13.36 25.53 12.24
CA TRP A 348 -14.64 24.98 12.66
C TRP A 348 -15.78 25.21 11.66
N SER A 349 -15.77 26.30 10.91
CA SER A 349 -16.82 26.59 9.93
C SER A 349 -16.79 25.57 8.78
N ILE A 350 -15.60 25.23 8.29
CA ILE A 350 -15.39 24.22 7.26
C ILE A 350 -15.80 22.83 7.77
N LEU A 351 -15.39 22.48 8.99
CA LEU A 351 -15.74 21.19 9.59
C LEU A 351 -17.25 21.06 9.81
N LYS A 352 -17.92 22.13 10.25
CA LYS A 352 -19.37 22.14 10.46
C LYS A 352 -20.13 21.88 9.16
N GLU A 353 -19.68 22.39 8.02
CA GLU A 353 -20.28 22.07 6.72
C GLU A 353 -19.95 20.64 6.27
N ALA A 354 -18.72 20.17 6.47
CA ALA A 354 -18.34 18.79 6.14
C ALA A 354 -19.12 17.74 6.95
N LEU A 355 -19.46 18.03 8.21
CA LEU A 355 -20.31 17.18 9.05
C LEU A 355 -21.74 17.02 8.51
N LYS A 356 -22.21 17.95 7.67
CA LYS A 356 -23.51 17.87 6.97
C LYS A 356 -23.42 17.11 5.64
N SER A 357 -22.24 16.65 5.22
CA SER A 357 -22.07 15.92 3.97
C SER A 357 -22.95 14.68 3.92
N THR A 358 -23.55 14.41 2.76
CA THR A 358 -24.36 13.21 2.55
C THR A 358 -23.51 11.94 2.60
N HIS A 359 -22.21 12.03 2.28
CA HIS A 359 -21.32 10.88 2.24
C HIS A 359 -20.73 10.57 3.64
N PRO A 360 -20.94 9.34 4.19
CA PRO A 360 -20.52 9.00 5.55
C PRO A 360 -19.00 9.08 5.76
N LYS A 361 -18.19 8.80 4.74
CA LYS A 361 -16.73 8.87 4.85
C LYS A 361 -16.21 10.32 4.95
N VAL A 362 -16.94 11.29 4.42
CA VAL A 362 -16.60 12.72 4.59
C VAL A 362 -16.90 13.15 6.01
N ARG A 363 -18.09 12.81 6.53
CA ARG A 363 -18.44 13.08 7.94
C ARG A 363 -17.44 12.45 8.90
N SER A 364 -17.02 11.21 8.63
CA SER A 364 -15.99 10.55 9.43
C SER A 364 -14.65 11.28 9.38
N ALA A 365 -14.25 11.84 8.23
CA ALA A 365 -13.02 12.61 8.14
C ALA A 365 -13.12 13.96 8.87
N ALA A 366 -14.29 14.62 8.86
CA ALA A 366 -14.51 15.86 9.60
C ALA A 366 -14.46 15.68 11.13
N ILE A 367 -14.69 14.46 11.64
CA ILE A 367 -14.57 14.13 13.07
C ILE A 367 -13.11 13.86 13.48
N ARG A 368 -12.29 13.40 12.53
CA ARG A 368 -10.90 12.99 12.77
C ARG A 368 -10.00 14.19 12.95
#